data_AF-A0A8J8EFW4-F1
#
_entry.id   AF-A0A8J8EFW4-F1
#
_cell.length_a   1.000
_cell.length_b   1.000
_cell.length_c   1.000
_cell.angle_alpha   90.00
_cell.angle_beta   90.00
_cell.angle_gamma   90.00
#
_symmetry.space_group_name_H-M   'P 1'
#
loop_
_entity.id
_entity.type
_entity.pdbx_description
1 polymer ?
#
loop_
_entity_poly.entity_id
_entity_poly.type
_entity_poly.pdbx_seq_one_letter_code
_entity_poly.pdbx_strand_id
1 'polypeptide(L)'
;MGQKIVDPKTGRVVQLPKVFRNERELREFLDDVVKRALKDPDYVKKFNGGGKVILTINLKKLGIRKEGIDVVEFVFLREGNSYCLKTVYPKAGSAVAKYVSTIGRWVG
;
A
#
# COMPACT_ATOMS: atom_id res chain seq x y z
N MET A 1 -0.92 -1.22 20.47
CA MET A 1 -0.94 -2.36 19.51
C MET A 1 -0.63 -1.82 18.12
N GLY A 2 0.34 -2.40 17.42
CA GLY A 2 0.72 -2.05 16.04
C GLY A 2 -0.30 -2.52 15.00
N GLN A 3 -0.15 -2.07 13.75
CA GLN A 3 -1.09 -2.39 12.68
C GLN A 3 -0.91 -3.83 12.19
N LYS A 4 -2.02 -4.54 11.99
CA LYS A 4 -2.03 -5.91 11.50
C LYS A 4 -2.15 -5.90 9.97
N ILE A 5 -1.22 -6.54 9.27
CA ILE A 5 -1.34 -6.83 7.83
C ILE A 5 -1.41 -8.33 7.61
N VAL A 6 -2.06 -8.74 6.53
CA VAL A 6 -2.04 -10.14 6.09
C VAL A 6 -0.85 -10.32 5.15
N ASP A 7 0.08 -11.20 5.48
CA ASP A 7 1.17 -11.59 4.59
C ASP A 7 0.54 -12.24 3.33
N PRO A 8 0.71 -11.65 2.13
CA PRO A 8 0.08 -12.15 0.92
C PRO A 8 0.64 -13.51 0.46
N LYS A 9 1.81 -13.93 0.94
CA LYS A 9 2.41 -15.24 0.62
C LYS A 9 1.98 -16.34 1.59
N THR A 10 1.73 -16.00 2.85
CA THR A 10 1.46 -17.01 3.90
C THR A 10 0.06 -16.92 4.49
N GLY A 11 -0.70 -15.88 4.17
CA GLY A 11 -2.02 -15.60 4.75
C GLY A 11 -1.97 -15.22 6.24
N ARG A 12 -0.78 -15.12 6.84
CA ARG A 12 -0.64 -14.84 8.27
C ARG A 12 -0.92 -13.37 8.58
N VAL A 13 -1.72 -13.15 9.61
CA VAL A 13 -1.89 -11.81 10.19
C VAL A 13 -0.69 -11.49 11.06
N VAL A 14 0.08 -10.49 10.68
CA VAL A 14 1.33 -10.08 11.35
C VAL A 14 1.28 -8.60 11.74
N GLN A 15 1.92 -8.27 12.86
CA GLN A 15 1.89 -6.94 13.44
C GLN A 15 3.11 -6.12 13.00
N LEU A 16 2.88 -5.11 12.16
CA LEU A 16 3.88 -4.10 11.83
C LEU A 16 4.14 -3.19 13.05
N PRO A 17 5.34 -2.58 13.13
CA PRO A 17 5.58 -1.45 14.02
C PRO A 17 4.46 -0.42 13.86
N LYS A 18 4.10 0.31 14.93
CA LYS A 18 2.98 1.25 14.90
C LYS A 18 3.32 2.47 14.03
N VAL A 19 3.13 2.35 12.71
CA VAL A 19 3.43 3.41 11.71
C VAL A 19 2.35 4.50 11.71
N PHE A 20 1.12 4.17 12.10
CA PHE A 20 0.05 5.14 12.28
C PHE A 20 -0.56 5.00 13.68
N ARG A 21 -1.02 6.12 14.21
CA ARG A 21 -1.54 6.26 15.57
C ARG A 21 -2.92 5.62 15.72
N ASN A 22 -3.76 5.70 14.69
CA ASN A 22 -5.13 5.18 14.65
C ASN A 22 -5.60 4.87 13.20
N GLU A 23 -6.81 4.31 13.04
CA GLU A 23 -7.41 3.99 11.73
C GLU A 23 -7.73 5.24 10.90
N ARG A 24 -8.08 6.35 11.55
CA ARG A 24 -8.35 7.62 10.86
C ARG A 24 -7.11 8.14 10.13
N GLU A 25 -5.95 8.13 10.78
CA GLU A 25 -4.68 8.55 10.19
C GLU A 25 -4.28 7.62 9.02
N LEU A 26 -4.54 6.31 9.15
CA LEU A 26 -4.34 5.38 8.05
C LEU A 26 -5.25 5.73 6.86
N ARG A 27 -6.54 5.99 7.10
CA ARG A 27 -7.49 6.35 6.04
C ARG A 27 -7.12 7.67 5.36
N GLU A 28 -6.78 8.70 6.13
CA GLU A 28 -6.33 10.00 5.62
C GLU A 28 -5.07 9.86 4.76
N PHE A 29 -4.10 9.04 5.19
CA PHE A 29 -2.93 8.72 4.40
C PHE A 29 -3.27 8.01 3.09
N LEU A 30 -4.12 6.98 3.13
CA LEU A 30 -4.51 6.23 1.93
C LEU A 30 -5.26 7.12 0.93
N ASP A 31 -6.14 7.98 1.42
CA ASP A 31 -6.88 8.95 0.60
C ASP A 31 -5.92 9.93 -0.09
N ASP A 32 -5.00 10.55 0.65
CA ASP A 32 -4.01 11.48 0.09
C ASP A 32 -3.12 10.80 -0.97
N VAL A 33 -2.69 9.56 -0.71
CA VAL A 33 -1.90 8.78 -1.67
C VAL A 33 -2.68 8.52 -2.96
N VAL A 34 -3.92 8.03 -2.87
CA VAL A 34 -4.75 7.76 -4.05
C VAL A 34 -5.07 9.06 -4.79
N LYS A 35 -5.44 10.12 -4.08
CA LYS A 35 -5.78 11.43 -4.66
C LYS A 35 -4.61 12.03 -5.43
N ARG A 36 -3.39 11.92 -4.92
CA ARG A 36 -2.19 12.38 -5.64
C ARG A 36 -1.81 11.46 -6.78
N ALA A 37 -1.91 10.14 -6.59
CA ALA A 37 -1.66 9.18 -7.66
C ALA A 37 -2.60 9.40 -8.85
N LEU A 38 -3.89 9.66 -8.61
CA LEU A 38 -4.88 9.92 -9.67
C LEU A 38 -4.67 11.27 -10.39
N LYS A 39 -3.79 12.16 -9.91
CA LYS A 39 -3.37 13.35 -10.68
C LYS A 39 -2.28 13.05 -11.69
N ASP A 40 -1.57 11.93 -11.52
CA ASP A 40 -0.52 11.50 -12.42
C ASP A 40 -1.13 10.67 -13.56
N PRO A 41 -0.99 11.09 -14.82
CA PRO A 41 -1.55 10.38 -15.96
C PRO A 41 -1.00 8.95 -16.10
N ASP A 42 0.21 8.65 -15.63
CA ASP A 42 0.77 7.29 -15.70
C ASP A 42 0.04 6.31 -14.78
N TYR A 43 -0.47 6.79 -13.63
CA TYR A 43 -1.30 5.97 -12.75
C TYR A 43 -2.73 5.86 -13.28
N VAL A 44 -3.30 6.94 -13.81
CA VAL A 44 -4.67 6.94 -14.35
C VAL A 44 -4.80 5.98 -15.54
N LYS A 45 -3.81 5.94 -16.44
CA LYS A 45 -3.82 5.04 -17.61
C LYS A 45 -3.92 3.56 -17.26
N LYS A 46 -3.58 3.15 -16.03
CA LYS A 46 -3.70 1.76 -15.58
C LYS A 46 -5.15 1.33 -15.36
N PHE A 47 -6.08 2.28 -15.20
CA PHE A 47 -7.52 2.03 -15.16
C PHE A 47 -8.09 1.92 -16.58
N ASN A 48 -7.62 0.94 -17.34
CA ASN A 48 -7.92 0.76 -18.76
C ASN A 48 -9.20 -0.05 -19.06
N GLY A 49 -10.09 -0.22 -18.07
CA GLY A 49 -11.29 -1.06 -18.20
C GLY A 49 -11.05 -2.55 -17.92
N GLY A 50 -9.82 -2.99 -17.65
CA GLY A 50 -9.53 -4.35 -17.20
C GLY A 50 -10.14 -4.70 -15.83
N GLY A 51 -10.20 -5.99 -15.49
CA GLY A 51 -10.84 -6.47 -14.26
C GLY A 51 -10.08 -6.20 -12.95
N LYS A 52 -8.74 -6.13 -12.99
CA LYS A 52 -7.87 -5.93 -11.82
C LYS A 52 -6.82 -4.87 -12.15
N VAL A 53 -6.64 -3.91 -11.25
CA VAL A 53 -5.62 -2.85 -11.36
C VAL A 53 -4.72 -2.91 -10.14
N ILE A 54 -3.41 -3.00 -10.37
CA ILE A 54 -2.39 -2.95 -9.32
C ILE A 54 -1.61 -1.65 -9.48
N LEU A 55 -1.72 -0.77 -8.48
CA LEU A 55 -0.95 0.47 -8.41
C LEU A 55 0.17 0.33 -7.38
N THR A 56 1.39 0.16 -7.87
CA THR A 56 2.59 0.32 -7.06
C THR A 56 2.98 1.80 -7.03
N ILE A 57 2.83 2.43 -5.87
CA ILE A 57 3.04 3.86 -5.68
C ILE A 57 4.28 4.09 -4.83
N ASN A 58 5.21 4.88 -5.36
CA ASN A 58 6.35 5.38 -4.60
C ASN A 58 5.95 6.69 -3.93
N LEU A 59 5.92 6.72 -2.60
CA LEU A 59 5.44 7.88 -1.84
C LEU A 59 6.30 9.13 -2.10
N LYS A 60 7.61 8.96 -2.30
CA LYS A 60 8.53 10.08 -2.61
C LYS A 60 8.18 10.75 -3.94
N LYS A 61 7.75 9.98 -4.95
CA LYS A 61 7.31 10.54 -6.24
C LYS A 61 6.07 11.43 -6.10
N LEU A 62 5.21 11.14 -5.12
CA LEU A 62 4.00 11.94 -4.83
C LEU A 62 4.25 13.07 -3.81
N GLY A 63 5.50 13.28 -3.38
CA GLY A 63 5.83 14.24 -2.32
C GLY A 63 5.21 13.88 -0.97
N ILE A 64 4.95 12.60 -0.72
CA ILE A 64 4.42 12.07 0.55
C ILE A 64 5.58 11.43 1.31
N ARG A 65 5.75 11.82 2.58
CA ARG A 65 6.76 11.24 3.47
C ARG A 65 6.06 10.52 4.62
N LYS A 66 6.28 9.21 4.73
CA LYS A 66 5.82 8.40 5.87
C LYS A 66 6.99 7.58 6.40
N GLU A 67 7.34 7.77 7.66
CA GLU A 67 8.46 7.04 8.26
C GLU A 67 8.20 5.53 8.22
N GLY A 68 9.19 4.78 7.74
CA GLY A 68 9.13 3.33 7.67
C GLY A 68 8.47 2.75 6.41
N ILE A 69 7.80 3.56 5.59
CA ILE A 69 7.13 3.12 4.35
C ILE A 69 7.62 4.01 3.19
N ASP A 70 8.19 3.42 2.16
CA ASP A 70 8.62 4.12 0.94
C ASP A 70 7.69 3.82 -0.25
N VAL A 71 7.15 2.59 -0.32
CA VAL A 71 6.31 2.13 -1.43
C VAL A 71 5.08 1.42 -0.90
N VAL A 72 3.92 1.72 -1.48
CA VAL A 72 2.62 1.11 -1.16
C VAL A 72 2.04 0.49 -2.43
N GLU A 73 1.41 -0.66 -2.31
CA GLU A 73 0.71 -1.32 -3.40
C GLU A 73 -0.80 -1.35 -3.12
N PHE A 74 -1.57 -0.79 -4.04
CA PHE A 74 -3.03 -0.81 -4.01
C PHE A 74 -3.55 -1.78 -5.05
N VAL A 75 -4.51 -2.61 -4.66
CA VAL A 75 -5.18 -3.55 -5.54
C VAL A 75 -6.64 -3.16 -5.65
N PHE A 76 -7.03 -2.73 -6.84
CA PHE A 76 -8.39 -2.43 -7.20
C PHE A 76 -8.97 -3.56 -8.04
N LEU A 77 -10.23 -3.89 -7.82
CA LEU A 77 -11.02 -4.75 -8.69
C LEU A 77 -12.16 -3.95 -9.30
N ARG A 78 -12.44 -4.23 -10.57
CA ARG A 78 -13.60 -3.66 -11.25
C ARG A 78 -14.85 -4.34 -10.75
N GLU A 79 -15.79 -3.55 -10.24
CA GLU A 79 -17.13 -3.98 -9.86
C GLU A 79 -18.13 -3.13 -10.65
N GLY A 80 -18.70 -3.75 -11.69
CA GLY A 80 -19.53 -3.05 -12.67
C GLY A 80 -18.75 -1.97 -13.43
N ASN A 81 -19.14 -0.71 -13.25
CA ASN A 81 -18.53 0.44 -13.91
C ASN A 81 -17.52 1.20 -13.03
N SER A 82 -17.22 0.71 -11.83
CA SER A 82 -16.30 1.36 -10.90
C SER A 82 -15.17 0.44 -10.47
N TYR A 83 -14.06 1.03 -10.05
CA TYR A 83 -12.95 0.32 -9.43
C TYR A 83 -13.01 0.46 -7.92
N CYS A 84 -13.13 -0.66 -7.21
CA CYS A 84 -13.18 -0.71 -5.76
C CYS A 84 -11.81 -1.13 -5.20
N LEU A 85 -11.30 -0.40 -4.22
CA LEU A 85 -10.10 -0.79 -3.48
C LEU A 85 -10.42 -2.06 -2.67
N LYS A 86 -9.71 -3.17 -2.95
CA LYS A 86 -9.89 -4.43 -2.22
C LYS A 86 -8.84 -4.65 -1.16
N THR A 87 -7.60 -4.29 -1.45
CA THR A 87 -6.52 -4.40 -0.47
C THR A 87 -5.43 -3.38 -0.75
N VAL A 88 -4.72 -3.01 0.32
CA VAL A 88 -3.56 -2.15 0.27
C VAL A 88 -2.53 -2.65 1.27
N TYR A 89 -1.27 -2.67 0.87
CA TYR A 89 -0.18 -3.06 1.76
C TYR A 89 1.12 -2.32 1.42
N PRO A 90 1.98 -2.10 2.43
CA PRO A 90 3.31 -1.54 2.19
C PRO A 90 4.18 -2.59 1.49
N LYS A 91 4.85 -2.18 0.40
CA LYS A 91 5.71 -3.05 -0.41
C LYS A 91 7.20 -2.87 -0.08
N ALA A 92 7.61 -1.65 0.28
CA ALA A 92 8.99 -1.34 0.63
C ALA A 92 9.05 -0.22 1.68
N GLY A 93 10.16 -0.20 2.43
CA GLY A 93 10.45 0.78 3.47
C GLY A 93 11.18 0.15 4.64
N SER A 94 11.81 0.96 5.49
CA SER A 94 12.61 0.43 6.61
C SER A 94 11.79 -0.37 7.62
N ALA A 95 10.50 -0.06 7.81
CA ALA A 95 9.60 -0.87 8.65
C ALA A 95 9.23 -2.20 7.98
N VAL A 96 9.10 -2.21 6.64
CA VAL A 96 8.88 -3.44 5.85
C VAL A 96 10.14 -4.32 5.84
N ALA A 97 11.31 -3.72 5.69
CA ALA A 97 12.59 -4.42 5.74
C ALA A 97 12.84 -5.04 7.13
N LYS A 98 12.59 -4.28 8.20
CA LYS A 98 12.62 -4.82 9.58
C LYS A 98 11.65 -5.99 9.78
N TYR A 99 10.47 -5.94 9.16
CA TYR A 99 9.54 -7.07 9.18
C TYR A 99 10.15 -8.29 8.49
N VAL A 100 10.65 -8.13 7.26
CA VAL A 100 11.26 -9.22 6.48
C VAL A 100 12.49 -9.83 7.18
N SER A 101 13.35 -9.00 7.78
CA SER A 101 14.51 -9.46 8.55
C SER A 101 14.11 -10.23 9.82
N THR A 102 13.00 -9.85 10.47
CA THR A 102 12.51 -10.50 11.70
C THR A 102 11.89 -11.88 11.43
N ILE A 103 11.34 -12.12 10.23
CA ILE A 103 10.78 -13.42 9.83
C ILE A 103 11.75 -14.30 9.03
N GLY A 104 13.03 -13.92 8.93
CA GLY A 104 14.08 -14.76 8.35
C GLY A 104 13.99 -14.96 6.83
N ARG A 105 13.47 -13.99 6.06
CA ARG A 105 13.57 -14.03 4.58
C ARG A 105 14.53 -12.95 4.09
N TRP A 106 15.42 -13.31 3.18
CA TRP A 106 16.25 -12.35 2.44
C TRP A 106 15.45 -11.77 1.27
N VAL A 107 15.53 -10.44 1.07
CA VAL A 107 15.10 -9.79 -0.17
C VAL A 107 16.37 -9.62 -1.01
N GLY A 108 16.56 -10.50 -1.99
CA GLY A 108 17.50 -10.32 -3.10
C GLY A 108 16.77 -9.74 -4.30
#